data_AF-A0A177LN26-F1
#
_entry.id   AF-A0A177LN26-F1
#
_cell.length_a   1.000
_cell.length_b   1.000
_cell.length_c   1.000
_cell.angle_alpha   90.00
_cell.angle_beta   90.00
_cell.angle_gamma   90.00
#
_symmetry.space_group_name_H-M   'P 1'
#
loop_
_entity.id
_entity.type
_entity.pdbx_description
1 polymer ?
#
loop_
_entity_poly.entity_id
_entity_poly.type
_entity_poly.pdbx_seq_one_letter_code
_entity_poly.pdbx_strand_id
1 'polypeptide(L)'
;MSYDIQLYRTETKDREKNAGDENFFDHEDNLEPFTEEQYNYLKDRILKYDYILKEEKNRDLRFAHPEYNIFALLTDGGLYFTSGFDQDSIFEAGMTASELTDTDEFAKYDPQNNGWEEF
;
A
#
# COMPACT_ATOMS: atom_id res chain seq x y z
N MET A 1 -14.01 -7.72 -10.96
CA MET A 1 -12.73 -7.03 -11.18
C MET A 1 -12.48 -6.20 -9.93
N SER A 2 -11.27 -6.25 -9.38
CA SER A 2 -10.83 -5.43 -8.24
C SER A 2 -9.93 -4.32 -8.73
N TYR A 3 -9.69 -3.33 -7.87
CA TYR A 3 -8.68 -2.32 -8.08
C TYR A 3 -7.66 -2.37 -6.94
N ASP A 4 -6.39 -2.48 -7.28
CA ASP A 4 -5.30 -2.81 -6.37
C ASP A 4 -4.27 -1.68 -6.40
N ILE A 5 -4.04 -1.06 -5.25
CA ILE A 5 -3.06 0.02 -5.02
C ILE A 5 -2.02 -0.49 -4.06
N GLN A 6 -0.76 -0.28 -4.38
CA GLN A 6 0.35 -0.77 -3.57
C GLN A 6 1.15 0.42 -3.06
N LEU A 7 1.68 0.31 -1.86
CA LEU A 7 2.47 1.35 -1.22
C LEU A 7 3.73 0.72 -0.65
N TYR A 8 4.86 1.26 -1.08
CA TYR A 8 6.20 0.79 -0.75
C TYR A 8 7.04 1.95 -0.22
N ARG A 9 8.23 1.66 0.29
CA ARG A 9 9.20 2.72 0.60
C ARG A 9 9.69 3.40 -0.68
N THR A 10 10.03 4.67 -0.58
CA THR A 10 10.69 5.40 -1.68
C THR A 10 12.03 4.75 -2.07
N GLU A 11 12.73 4.12 -1.13
CA GLU A 11 13.93 3.31 -1.41
C GLU A 11 13.63 2.12 -2.34
N THR A 12 12.49 1.45 -2.17
CA THR A 12 12.05 0.36 -3.06
C THR A 12 11.80 0.89 -4.48
N LYS A 13 11.18 2.08 -4.61
CA LYS A 13 10.98 2.77 -5.89
C LYS A 13 12.31 3.10 -6.57
N ASP A 14 13.29 3.60 -5.81
CA ASP A 14 14.61 3.91 -6.37
C ASP A 14 15.33 2.64 -6.81
N ARG A 15 15.25 1.55 -6.03
CA ARG A 15 15.81 0.25 -6.43
C ARG A 15 15.17 -0.32 -7.68
N GLU A 16 13.84 -0.27 -7.79
CA GLU A 16 13.13 -0.74 -8.98
C GLU A 16 13.55 0.07 -10.23
N LYS A 17 13.55 1.40 -10.13
CA LYS A 17 14.00 2.30 -11.21
C LYS A 17 15.46 2.05 -11.62
N ASN A 18 16.34 1.69 -10.68
CA ASN A 18 17.75 1.36 -10.97
C ASN A 18 17.95 -0.07 -11.48
N ALA A 19 17.16 -1.03 -11.01
CA ALA A 19 17.24 -2.42 -11.42
C ALA A 19 16.74 -2.61 -12.87
N GLY A 20 15.71 -1.86 -13.27
CA GLY A 20 15.10 -1.98 -14.60
C GLY A 20 14.52 -3.36 -14.86
N ASP A 21 14.09 -4.05 -13.80
CA ASP A 21 13.56 -5.42 -13.85
C ASP A 21 12.03 -5.39 -13.82
N GLU A 22 11.40 -5.92 -14.87
CA GLU A 22 9.93 -5.96 -14.98
C GLU A 22 9.27 -6.89 -13.94
N ASN A 23 10.04 -7.81 -13.33
CA ASN A 23 9.59 -8.73 -12.28
C ASN A 23 10.15 -8.33 -10.90
N PHE A 24 10.59 -7.08 -10.71
CA PHE A 24 11.17 -6.62 -9.45
C PHE A 24 10.29 -6.94 -8.22
N PHE A 25 8.97 -6.76 -8.36
CA PHE A 25 7.97 -7.00 -7.32
C PHE A 25 7.64 -8.48 -7.08
N ASP A 26 8.04 -9.39 -7.98
CA ASP A 26 7.88 -10.85 -7.78
C ASP A 26 8.87 -11.39 -6.73
N HIS A 27 9.91 -10.61 -6.42
CA HIS A 27 10.93 -10.93 -5.45
C HIS A 27 10.76 -10.09 -4.19
N GLU A 28 10.16 -10.68 -3.15
CA GLU A 28 9.96 -10.00 -1.85
C GLU A 28 11.29 -9.51 -1.23
N ASP A 29 12.42 -10.19 -1.50
CA ASP A 29 13.76 -9.76 -1.08
C ASP A 29 14.20 -8.41 -1.68
N ASN A 30 13.61 -7.99 -2.81
CA ASN A 30 13.90 -6.70 -3.42
C ASN A 30 13.17 -5.54 -2.72
N LEU A 31 12.08 -5.86 -2.01
CA LEU A 31 11.26 -4.88 -1.31
C LEU A 31 11.95 -4.50 -0.01
N GLU A 32 12.23 -3.20 0.17
CA GLU A 32 12.79 -2.74 1.43
C GLU A 32 11.73 -2.79 2.53
N PRO A 33 11.96 -3.54 3.62
CA PRO A 33 11.00 -3.64 4.70
C PRO A 33 10.83 -2.30 5.41
N PHE A 34 9.62 -2.06 5.90
CA PHE A 34 9.30 -0.90 6.73
C PHE A 34 10.06 -0.97 8.06
N THR A 35 10.51 0.18 8.52
CA THR A 35 11.01 0.30 9.90
C THR A 35 9.87 0.10 10.88
N GLU A 36 10.18 -0.23 12.14
CA GLU A 36 9.13 -0.36 13.17
C GLU A 36 8.31 0.93 13.35
N GLU A 37 8.94 2.09 13.17
CA GLU A 37 8.28 3.39 13.22
C GLU A 37 7.31 3.58 12.05
N GLN A 38 7.76 3.29 10.83
CA GLN A 38 6.94 3.37 9.61
C GLN A 38 5.76 2.39 9.66
N TYR A 39 6.01 1.16 10.08
CA TYR A 39 4.97 0.14 10.20
C TYR A 39 3.88 0.55 11.20
N ASN A 40 4.28 1.04 12.38
CA ASN A 40 3.32 1.51 13.38
C ASN A 40 2.58 2.77 12.92
N TYR A 41 3.26 3.66 12.19
CA TYR A 41 2.64 4.82 11.56
C TYR A 41 1.54 4.41 10.56
N LEU A 42 1.85 3.50 9.62
CA LEU A 42 0.89 3.00 8.64
C LEU A 42 -0.30 2.34 9.34
N LYS A 43 -0.05 1.52 10.37
CA LYS A 43 -1.09 0.90 11.19
C LYS A 43 -2.01 1.95 11.85
N ASP A 44 -1.45 2.95 12.51
CA ASP A 44 -2.23 4.02 13.16
C ASP A 44 -3.05 4.84 12.15
N ARG A 45 -2.46 5.13 10.98
CA ARG A 45 -3.14 5.85 9.90
C ARG A 45 -4.31 5.05 9.37
N ILE A 46 -4.13 3.77 9.02
CA ILE A 46 -5.22 2.90 8.54
C ILE A 46 -6.37 2.86 9.55
N LEU A 47 -6.07 2.73 10.85
CA LEU A 47 -7.08 2.75 11.91
C LEU A 47 -7.81 4.10 12.04
N LYS A 48 -7.18 5.21 11.68
CA LYS A 48 -7.81 6.54 11.65
C LYS A 48 -8.78 6.71 10.48
N TYR A 49 -8.58 5.98 9.39
CA TYR A 49 -9.49 5.96 8.23
C TYR A 49 -10.62 4.93 8.38
N ASP A 50 -11.06 4.67 9.62
CA ASP A 50 -12.17 3.75 9.94
C ASP A 50 -12.00 2.28 9.47
N TYR A 51 -10.79 1.89 9.06
CA TYR A 51 -10.51 0.49 8.74
C TYR A 51 -10.46 -0.36 10.00
N ILE A 52 -11.08 -1.54 9.92
CA ILE A 52 -11.15 -2.47 11.05
C ILE A 52 -10.19 -3.62 10.81
N LEU A 53 -9.30 -3.87 11.77
CA LEU A 53 -8.42 -5.04 11.75
C LEU A 53 -9.27 -6.33 11.79
N LYS A 54 -9.15 -7.16 10.75
CA LYS A 54 -9.84 -8.44 10.59
C LYS A 54 -8.95 -9.61 10.98
N GLU A 55 -7.67 -9.56 10.62
CA GLU A 55 -6.71 -10.63 10.89
C GLU A 55 -5.33 -10.02 11.17
N GLU A 56 -4.62 -10.62 12.13
CA GLU A 56 -3.22 -10.30 12.44
C GLU A 56 -2.43 -11.62 12.46
N LYS A 57 -1.45 -11.74 11.57
CA LYS A 57 -0.55 -12.89 11.48
C LYS A 57 0.90 -12.42 11.43
N ASN A 58 1.60 -12.53 12.56
CA ASN A 58 2.98 -12.06 12.69
C ASN A 58 3.12 -10.57 12.33
N ARG A 59 3.48 -10.27 11.08
CA ARG A 59 3.62 -8.93 10.50
C ARG A 59 2.65 -8.64 9.35
N ASP A 60 1.72 -9.55 9.11
CA ASP A 60 0.66 -9.37 8.12
C ASP A 60 -0.62 -8.96 8.84
N LEU A 61 -1.01 -7.70 8.68
CA LEU A 61 -2.25 -7.14 9.23
C LEU A 61 -3.23 -6.93 8.09
N ARG A 62 -4.38 -7.60 8.19
CA ARG A 62 -5.49 -7.43 7.26
C ARG A 62 -6.54 -6.56 7.88
N PHE A 63 -6.83 -5.45 7.23
CA PHE A 63 -7.87 -4.52 7.57
C PHE A 63 -8.96 -4.53 6.50
N ALA A 64 -10.19 -4.22 6.89
CA ALA A 64 -11.29 -4.03 5.97
C ALA A 64 -12.11 -2.82 6.38
N HIS A 65 -12.48 -2.01 5.40
CA HIS A 65 -13.37 -0.89 5.60
C HIS A 65 -14.82 -1.40 5.78
N PRO A 66 -15.56 -0.94 6.81
CA PRO A 66 -16.92 -1.42 7.06
C PRO A 66 -17.96 -0.88 6.06
N GLU A 67 -17.77 0.36 5.58
CA GLU A 67 -18.69 1.02 4.65
C GLU A 67 -18.34 0.78 3.17
N TYR A 68 -17.09 1.00 2.78
CA TYR A 68 -16.59 0.74 1.43
C TYR A 68 -16.06 -0.69 1.28
N ASN A 69 -16.07 -1.20 0.04
CA ASN A 69 -15.54 -2.53 -0.26
C ASN A 69 -14.02 -2.47 -0.46
N ILE A 70 -13.30 -2.03 0.58
CA ILE A 70 -11.84 -1.82 0.56
C ILE A 70 -11.19 -2.70 1.62
N PHE A 71 -10.14 -3.39 1.23
CA PHE A 71 -9.29 -4.21 2.07
C PHE A 71 -7.89 -3.63 2.05
N ALA A 72 -7.25 -3.52 3.20
CA ALA A 72 -5.85 -3.12 3.30
C ALA A 72 -5.05 -4.25 3.93
N LEU A 73 -3.96 -4.67 3.29
CA LEU A 73 -3.03 -5.66 3.79
C LEU A 73 -1.70 -4.95 4.04
N LEU A 74 -1.36 -4.75 5.32
CA LEU A 74 -0.07 -4.26 5.73
C LEU A 74 0.85 -5.45 5.99
N THR A 75 2.01 -5.47 5.35
CA THR A 75 3.07 -6.48 5.51
C THR A 75 4.36 -5.82 5.94
N ASP A 76 5.43 -6.59 6.14
CA ASP A 76 6.76 -6.06 6.41
C ASP A 76 7.31 -5.25 5.23
N GLY A 77 7.03 -5.67 3.99
CA GLY A 77 7.61 -5.09 2.77
C GLY A 77 6.72 -4.11 2.00
N GLY A 78 5.44 -3.99 2.36
CA GLY A 78 4.49 -3.18 1.60
C GLY A 78 3.10 -3.13 2.20
N LEU A 79 2.33 -2.11 1.79
CA LEU A 79 0.93 -1.94 2.13
C LEU A 79 0.09 -2.02 0.85
N TYR A 80 -0.86 -2.95 0.83
CA TYR A 80 -1.66 -3.26 -0.35
C TYR A 80 -3.13 -2.94 -0.08
N PHE A 81 -3.71 -2.03 -0.85
CA PHE A 81 -5.14 -1.73 -0.83
C PHE A 81 -5.82 -2.43 -1.99
N THR A 82 -6.81 -3.27 -1.71
CA THR A 82 -7.66 -3.91 -2.70
C THR A 82 -9.08 -3.39 -2.53
N SER A 83 -9.62 -2.73 -3.53
CA SER A 83 -10.98 -2.21 -3.55
C SER A 83 -11.85 -2.93 -4.59
N GLY A 84 -13.16 -2.90 -4.38
CA GLY A 84 -14.14 -3.25 -5.40
C GLY A 84 -14.08 -2.28 -6.60
N PHE A 85 -14.81 -2.60 -7.68
CA PHE A 85 -14.83 -1.76 -8.88
C PHE A 85 -15.71 -0.50 -8.77
N ASP A 86 -16.28 -0.24 -7.59
CA ASP A 86 -17.09 0.93 -7.31
C ASP A 86 -16.21 2.18 -7.24
N GLN A 87 -16.59 3.22 -7.98
CA GLN A 87 -15.79 4.44 -8.14
C GLN A 87 -15.48 5.11 -6.80
N ASP A 88 -16.44 5.11 -5.86
CA ASP A 88 -16.24 5.62 -4.51
C ASP A 88 -15.16 4.83 -3.74
N SER A 89 -15.16 3.49 -3.86
CA SER A 89 -14.16 2.65 -3.17
C SER A 89 -12.76 2.81 -3.76
N ILE A 90 -12.67 2.93 -5.09
CA ILE A 90 -11.40 3.20 -5.78
C ILE A 90 -10.85 4.57 -5.38
N PHE A 91 -11.72 5.59 -5.38
CA PHE A 91 -11.34 6.95 -5.01
C PHE A 91 -10.85 7.03 -3.56
N GLU A 92 -11.59 6.42 -2.62
CA GLU A 92 -11.24 6.42 -1.20
C GLU A 92 -9.92 5.67 -0.93
N ALA A 93 -9.72 4.51 -1.57
CA ALA A 93 -8.46 3.76 -1.47
C ALA A 93 -7.28 4.56 -2.03
N GLY A 94 -7.49 5.22 -3.18
CA GLY A 94 -6.49 6.08 -3.82
C GLY A 94 -6.14 7.31 -2.99
N MET A 95 -7.14 7.97 -2.42
CA MET A 95 -6.96 9.13 -1.54
C MET A 95 -6.20 8.73 -0.28
N THR A 96 -6.61 7.63 0.38
CA THR A 96 -5.92 7.08 1.56
C THR A 96 -4.45 6.80 1.24
N ALA A 97 -4.16 6.14 0.12
CA ALA A 97 -2.80 5.83 -0.29
C ALA A 97 -1.97 7.09 -0.58
N SER A 98 -2.53 8.10 -1.28
CA SER A 98 -1.83 9.35 -1.55
C SER A 98 -1.54 10.17 -0.29
N GLU A 99 -2.45 10.16 0.69
CA GLU A 99 -2.22 10.82 1.99
C GLU A 99 -1.13 10.13 2.83
N LEU A 100 -0.84 8.86 2.56
CA LEU A 100 0.29 8.16 3.18
C LEU A 100 1.62 8.54 2.53
N THR A 101 1.63 8.79 1.22
CA THR A 101 2.82 9.22 0.47
C THR A 101 3.23 10.68 0.70
N ASP A 102 2.39 11.49 1.36
CA ASP A 102 2.68 12.89 1.72
C ASP A 102 3.93 13.06 2.61
N THR A 103 4.34 11.98 3.29
CA THR A 103 5.52 11.99 4.16
C THR A 103 6.86 11.89 3.42
N ASP A 104 6.86 11.76 2.08
CA ASP A 104 8.04 11.47 1.23
C ASP A 104 8.79 10.15 1.57
N GLU A 105 8.37 9.44 2.62
CA GLU A 105 8.94 8.15 3.02
C GLU A 105 8.38 6.99 2.18
N PHE A 106 7.20 7.18 1.59
CA PHE A 106 6.47 6.16 0.86
C PHE A 106 6.17 6.57 -0.57
N ALA A 107 6.08 5.57 -1.43
CA ALA A 107 5.71 5.71 -2.81
C ALA A 107 4.51 4.82 -3.12
N LYS A 108 3.52 5.40 -3.81
CA LYS A 108 2.35 4.67 -4.30
C LYS A 108 2.68 4.09 -5.67
N TYR A 109 2.41 2.80 -5.83
CA TYR A 109 2.51 2.07 -7.09
C TYR A 109 1.11 1.63 -7.50
N ASP A 110 0.71 2.02 -8.70
CA ASP A 110 -0.60 1.68 -9.26
C ASP A 110 -0.38 0.77 -10.49
N PRO A 111 -0.53 -0.56 -10.33
CA PRO A 111 -0.34 -1.50 -11.43
C PRO A 111 -1.35 -1.30 -12.58
N GLN A 112 -2.49 -0.67 -12.30
CA GLN A 112 -3.53 -0.42 -13.29
C GLN A 112 -3.32 0.87 -14.08
N ASN A 113 -2.64 1.86 -13.48
CA ASN A 113 -2.17 3.09 -14.13
C ASN A 113 -0.70 3.01 -14.56
N ASN A 114 -0.15 1.80 -14.58
CA ASN A 114 1.11 1.47 -15.23
C ASN A 114 2.33 2.21 -14.63
N GLY A 115 2.37 2.40 -13.31
CA GLY A 115 3.59 2.90 -12.66
C GLY A 115 3.42 3.51 -11.28
N TRP A 116 4.54 4.07 -10.81
CA TRP A 116 4.60 4.86 -9.59
C TRP A 116 3.86 6.19 -9.76
N GLU A 117 3.16 6.63 -8.71
CA GLU A 117 2.71 8.01 -8.63
C GLU A 117 3.93 8.93 -8.61
N GLU A 118 3.94 9.90 -9.52
CA GLU A 118 4.93 10.97 -9.61
C GLU A 118 4.21 12.28 -9.26
N PHE A 119 4.66 12.91 -8.16
CA PHE A 119 4.19 14.21 -7.68
C PHE A 119 4.91 15.35 -8.39
#